data_AF-A0A401TC05-F1
#
_entry.id   AF-A0A401TC05-F1
#
_cell.length_a   1.000
_cell.length_b   1.000
_cell.length_c   1.000
_cell.angle_alpha   90.00
_cell.angle_beta   90.00
_cell.angle_gamma   90.00
#
_symmetry.space_group_name_H-M   'P 1'
#
loop_
_entity.id
_entity.type
_entity.pdbx_description
1 polymer ?
#
loop_
_entity_poly.entity_id
_entity_poly.type
_entity_poly.pdbx_seq_one_letter_code
_entity_poly.pdbx_strand_id
1 'polypeptide(L)'
;NANHFPCQNISRAQFDAVTDQINKMIQGILNKICLQEKDWGSILEQLTTEMDCKLNRVELDPLKKQLENRWKSIRKQLQKHKCLEEDGAAGLRKQLINHFHCLSCDRPLDVKMPSGP
;
A
#
# COMPACT_ATOMS: atom_id res chain seq x y z
N ASN A 1 50.79 -33.97 63.67
CA ASN A 1 50.90 -34.25 62.23
C ASN A 1 50.57 -32.98 61.45
N ALA A 2 51.59 -32.20 61.12
CA ALA A 2 51.44 -31.05 60.23
C ALA A 2 51.46 -31.58 58.79
N ASN A 3 50.28 -31.64 58.16
CA ASN A 3 50.18 -31.94 56.74
C ASN A 3 50.69 -30.71 55.96
N HIS A 4 51.96 -30.75 55.57
CA HIS A 4 52.54 -29.78 54.66
C HIS A 4 51.93 -30.04 53.27
N PHE A 5 50.92 -29.25 52.90
CA PHE A 5 50.47 -29.19 51.51
C PHE A 5 51.56 -28.45 50.71
N PRO A 6 52.17 -29.08 49.70
CA PRO A 6 53.19 -28.40 48.92
C PRO A 6 52.51 -27.33 48.06
N CYS A 7 52.89 -26.07 48.25
CA CYS A 7 52.52 -25.00 47.33
C CYS A 7 53.23 -25.25 45.99
N GLN A 8 52.47 -25.72 45.00
CA GLN A 8 52.99 -25.97 43.65
C GLN A 8 53.23 -24.62 42.96
N ASN A 9 54.51 -24.27 42.76
CA ASN A 9 54.87 -23.04 42.06
C ASN A 9 54.46 -23.15 40.58
N ILE A 10 53.53 -22.29 40.16
CA ILE A 10 53.10 -22.21 38.77
C ILE A 10 54.22 -21.54 37.98
N SER A 11 54.71 -22.22 36.93
CA SER A 11 55.70 -21.64 36.03
C SER A 11 55.06 -20.57 35.16
N ARG A 12 55.82 -19.53 34.80
CA ARG A 12 55.34 -18.47 33.90
C ARG A 12 54.80 -19.03 32.58
N ALA A 13 55.45 -20.06 32.03
CA ALA A 13 55.00 -20.75 30.82
C ALA A 13 53.62 -21.40 30.97
N GLN A 14 53.29 -21.97 32.14
CA GLN A 14 51.95 -22.53 32.39
C GLN A 14 50.88 -21.43 32.45
N PHE A 15 51.20 -20.30 33.10
CA PHE A 15 50.30 -19.15 33.16
C PHE A 15 50.05 -18.55 31.76
N ASP A 16 51.11 -18.39 30.97
CA ASP A 16 51.03 -17.86 29.61
C ASP A 16 50.21 -18.82 28.72
N ALA A 17 50.42 -20.14 28.83
CA ALA A 17 49.64 -21.13 28.08
C ALA A 17 48.13 -21.09 28.39
N VAL A 18 47.77 -20.96 29.66
CA VAL A 18 46.35 -20.84 30.07
C VAL A 18 45.77 -19.50 29.59
N THR A 19 46.54 -18.42 29.67
CA THR A 19 46.13 -17.09 29.17
C THR A 19 45.86 -17.12 27.67
N ASP A 20 46.75 -17.75 26.90
CA ASP A 20 46.58 -17.95 25.45
C ASP A 20 45.36 -18.82 25.12
N GLN A 21 45.10 -19.86 25.91
CA GLN A 21 43.92 -20.69 25.74
C GLN A 21 42.63 -19.89 25.97
N ILE A 22 42.57 -19.08 27.02
CA ILE A 22 41.43 -18.20 27.31
C ILE A 22 41.25 -17.17 26.19
N ASN A 23 42.33 -16.54 25.72
CA ASN A 23 42.27 -15.63 24.59
C ASN A 23 41.69 -16.29 23.33
N LYS A 24 42.14 -17.50 22.99
CA LYS A 24 41.59 -18.26 21.86
C LYS A 24 40.11 -18.58 22.04
N MET A 25 39.68 -18.94 23.25
CA MET A 25 38.28 -19.19 23.54
C MET A 25 37.42 -17.93 23.40
N ILE A 26 37.87 -16.80 23.93
CA ILE A 26 37.19 -15.51 23.81
C ILE A 26 37.05 -15.11 22.34
N GLN A 27 38.14 -15.17 21.56
CA GLN A 27 38.09 -14.88 20.13
C GLN A 27 37.14 -15.82 19.38
N GLY A 28 37.11 -17.10 19.74
CA GLY A 28 36.16 -18.05 19.18
C GLY A 28 34.70 -17.72 19.48
N ILE A 29 34.40 -17.26 20.70
CA ILE A 29 33.05 -16.82 21.09
C ILE A 29 32.67 -15.54 20.35
N LEU A 30 33.55 -14.55 20.29
CA LEU A 30 33.31 -13.30 19.56
C LEU A 30 32.99 -13.55 18.10
N ASN A 31 33.76 -14.42 17.44
CA ASN A 31 33.48 -14.80 16.05
C ASN A 31 32.10 -15.45 15.87
N LYS A 32 31.69 -16.33 16.79
CA LYS A 32 30.36 -16.94 16.74
C LYS A 32 29.25 -15.91 16.93
N ILE A 33 29.43 -14.96 17.83
CA ILE A 33 28.47 -13.87 18.06
C ILE A 33 28.34 -13.00 16.81
N CYS A 34 29.44 -12.58 16.20
CA CYS A 34 29.40 -11.76 14.97
C CYS A 34 28.73 -12.50 13.80
N LEU A 35 28.99 -13.81 13.66
CA LEU A 35 28.33 -14.62 12.63
C LEU A 35 26.81 -14.69 12.88
N GLN A 36 26.40 -14.95 14.12
CA GLN A 36 24.98 -14.98 14.47
C GLN A 36 24.30 -13.62 14.24
N GLU A 37 24.93 -12.52 14.65
CA GLU A 37 24.40 -11.16 14.43
C GLU A 37 24.16 -10.89 12.95
N LYS A 38 25.10 -11.30 12.09
CA LYS A 38 24.95 -11.20 10.63
C LYS A 38 23.77 -12.03 10.11
N ASP A 39 23.63 -13.27 10.58
CA ASP A 39 22.54 -14.16 10.17
C ASP A 39 21.17 -13.60 10.59
N TRP A 40 21.06 -13.05 11.81
CA TRP A 40 19.86 -12.35 12.28
C TRP A 40 19.53 -11.14 11.42
N GLY A 41 20.54 -10.36 11.01
CA GLY A 41 20.37 -9.25 10.08
C GLY A 41 19.80 -9.70 8.73
N SER A 42 20.28 -10.83 8.19
CA SER A 42 19.78 -11.37 6.93
C SER A 42 18.32 -11.85 7.03
N ILE A 43 17.96 -12.51 8.13
CA ILE A 43 16.58 -12.97 8.36
C ILE A 43 15.63 -11.76 8.48
N LEU A 44 16.06 -10.70 9.18
CA LEU A 44 15.27 -9.47 9.32
C LEU A 44 15.05 -8.79 7.97
N GLU A 45 16.08 -8.71 7.12
CA GLU A 45 15.99 -8.14 5.77
C GLU A 45 15.01 -8.94 4.89
N GLN A 46 15.08 -10.27 4.95
CA GLN A 46 14.15 -11.15 4.22
C GLN A 46 12.70 -10.94 4.69
N LEU A 47 12.45 -10.92 6.00
CA LEU A 47 11.13 -10.68 6.57
C LEU A 47 10.57 -9.31 6.18
N THR A 48 11.42 -8.27 6.23
CA THR A 48 11.03 -6.90 5.84
C THR A 48 10.65 -6.85 4.36
N THR A 49 11.47 -7.45 3.50
CA THR A 49 11.22 -7.53 2.05
C THR A 49 9.92 -8.28 1.75
N GLU A 50 9.69 -9.41 2.43
CA GLU A 50 8.44 -10.16 2.29
C GLU A 50 7.22 -9.36 2.74
N MET A 51 7.33 -8.63 3.85
CA MET A 51 6.26 -7.79 4.37
C MET A 51 5.91 -6.67 3.37
N ASP A 52 6.91 -5.96 2.86
CA ASP A 52 6.74 -4.93 1.82
C ASP A 52 6.11 -5.51 0.54
N CYS A 53 6.52 -6.71 0.12
CA CYS A 53 5.93 -7.36 -1.04
C CYS A 53 4.47 -7.78 -0.80
N LYS A 54 4.16 -8.31 0.39
CA LYS A 54 2.81 -8.77 0.75
C LYS A 54 1.83 -7.60 0.84
N LEU A 55 2.21 -6.48 1.47
CA LEU A 55 1.38 -5.27 1.51
C LEU A 55 1.11 -4.72 0.10
N ASN A 56 2.14 -4.65 -0.75
CA ASN A 56 1.99 -4.14 -2.12
C ASN A 56 1.14 -5.03 -3.03
N ARG A 57 1.25 -6.37 -2.92
CA ARG A 57 0.55 -7.30 -3.84
C ARG A 57 -0.78 -7.85 -3.34
N VAL A 58 -0.93 -8.11 -2.03
CA VAL A 58 -2.14 -8.79 -1.51
C VAL A 58 -3.31 -7.83 -1.37
N GLU A 59 -3.06 -6.59 -0.93
CA GLU A 59 -4.13 -5.64 -0.62
C GLU A 59 -4.17 -4.46 -1.60
N LEU A 60 -3.00 -3.90 -1.94
CA LEU A 60 -2.93 -2.69 -2.78
C LEU A 60 -3.22 -2.96 -4.26
N ASP A 61 -2.72 -4.04 -4.85
CA ASP A 61 -2.99 -4.38 -6.26
C ASP A 61 -4.48 -4.66 -6.55
N PRO A 62 -5.21 -5.45 -5.74
CA PRO A 62 -6.64 -5.63 -5.91
C PRO A 62 -7.42 -4.31 -5.75
N LEU A 63 -7.05 -3.47 -4.78
CA LEU A 63 -7.69 -2.18 -4.56
C LEU A 63 -7.47 -1.22 -5.74
N LYS A 64 -6.23 -1.15 -6.24
CA LYS A 64 -5.89 -0.38 -7.45
C LYS A 64 -6.71 -0.84 -8.65
N LYS A 65 -6.82 -2.16 -8.88
CA LYS A 65 -7.62 -2.72 -9.97
C LYS A 65 -9.10 -2.39 -9.82
N GLN A 66 -9.65 -2.44 -8.61
CA GLN A 66 -11.03 -2.01 -8.34
C GLN A 66 -11.24 -0.53 -8.66
N LEU A 67 -10.31 0.34 -8.23
CA LEU A 67 -10.38 1.78 -8.47
C LEU A 67 -10.29 2.09 -9.98
N GLU A 68 -9.39 1.45 -10.72
CA GLU A 68 -9.28 1.60 -12.17
C GLU A 68 -10.56 1.14 -12.90
N ASN A 69 -11.16 0.04 -12.47
CA ASN A 69 -12.40 -0.47 -13.05
C ASN A 69 -13.58 0.48 -12.79
N ARG A 70 -13.71 1.00 -11.56
CA ARG A 70 -14.71 2.02 -11.21
C ARG A 70 -14.53 3.27 -12.05
N TRP A 71 -13.30 3.75 -12.18
CA TRP A 71 -12.96 4.91 -13.01
C TRP A 71 -13.32 4.70 -14.48
N LYS A 72 -13.00 3.54 -15.07
CA LYS A 72 -13.40 3.17 -16.44
C LYS A 72 -14.92 3.15 -16.60
N SER A 73 -15.66 2.62 -15.63
CA SER A 73 -17.13 2.61 -15.65
C SER A 73 -17.71 4.02 -15.61
N ILE A 74 -17.21 4.89 -14.73
CA ILE A 74 -17.62 6.29 -14.63
C ILE A 74 -17.36 7.01 -15.96
N ARG A 75 -16.17 6.83 -16.55
CA ARG A 75 -15.83 7.42 -17.85
C ARG A 75 -16.77 6.96 -18.97
N LYS A 76 -17.12 5.67 -19.02
CA LYS A 76 -18.10 5.14 -19.99
C LYS A 76 -19.48 5.75 -19.80
N GLN A 77 -19.95 5.89 -18.56
CA GLN A 77 -21.24 6.52 -18.27
C GLN A 77 -21.25 7.99 -18.68
N LEU A 78 -20.18 8.73 -18.37
CA LEU A 78 -20.02 10.13 -18.79
C LEU A 78 -19.96 10.28 -20.31
N GLN A 79 -19.26 9.39 -21.02
CA GLN A 79 -19.25 9.38 -22.50
C GLN A 79 -20.63 9.08 -23.07
N LYS A 80 -21.36 8.11 -22.51
CA LYS A 80 -22.73 7.80 -22.91
C LYS A 80 -23.66 9.00 -22.67
N HIS A 81 -23.53 9.69 -21.54
CA HIS A 81 -24.31 10.89 -21.26
C HIS A 81 -23.96 12.05 -22.20
N LYS A 82 -22.68 12.24 -22.55
CA LYS A 82 -22.28 13.24 -23.55
C LYS A 82 -22.84 12.93 -24.94
N CYS A 83 -22.83 11.66 -25.34
CA CYS A 83 -23.42 11.21 -26.61
C CYS A 83 -24.95 11.41 -26.64
N LEU A 84 -25.64 11.23 -25.51
CA LEU A 84 -27.08 11.52 -25.39
C LEU A 84 -27.39 13.02 -25.39
N GLU A 85 -26.49 13.87 -24.89
CA GLU A 85 -26.64 15.33 -24.91
C GLU A 85 -26.40 15.92 -26.31
N GLU A 86 -25.48 15.34 -27.10
CA GLU A 86 -25.27 15.77 -28.50
C GLU A 86 -26.50 15.50 -29.39
N ASP A 87 -27.22 14.39 -29.18
CA ASP A 87 -28.52 14.13 -29.85
C ASP A 87 -29.72 14.80 -29.14
N GLY A 88 -29.58 15.14 -27.85
CA GLY A 88 -30.67 15.56 -26.96
C GLY A 88 -30.83 17.07 -26.75
N ALA A 89 -29.82 17.88 -27.08
CA ALA A 89 -29.89 19.34 -26.90
C ALA A 89 -30.97 20.03 -27.75
N ALA A 90 -31.51 19.35 -28.77
CA ALA A 90 -32.64 19.83 -29.56
C ALA A 90 -34.03 19.30 -29.10
N GLY A 91 -34.07 18.31 -28.20
CA GLY A 91 -35.31 17.57 -27.88
C GLY A 91 -36.08 18.09 -26.67
N LEU A 92 -35.39 18.58 -25.63
CA LEU A 92 -36.06 18.88 -24.35
C LEU A 92 -36.87 20.18 -24.34
N ARG A 93 -36.65 21.09 -25.30
CA ARG A 93 -37.36 22.37 -25.37
C ARG A 93 -38.69 22.33 -26.15
N LYS A 94 -39.01 21.26 -26.88
CA LYS A 94 -40.07 21.30 -27.90
C LYS A 94 -41.44 20.74 -27.51
N GLN A 95 -41.66 20.25 -26.29
CA GLN A 95 -42.95 19.60 -25.98
C GLN A 95 -43.53 19.87 -24.59
N LEU A 96 -43.20 20.96 -23.91
CA LEU A 96 -43.77 21.14 -22.57
C LEU A 96 -45.18 21.77 -22.55
N ILE A 97 -45.59 22.62 -23.51
CA ILE A 97 -46.98 23.16 -23.51
C ILE A 97 -47.39 23.55 -24.94
N ASN A 98 -48.29 22.78 -25.57
CA ASN A 98 -48.87 23.10 -26.89
C ASN A 98 -50.25 23.78 -26.81
N HIS A 99 -50.82 23.93 -25.61
CA HIS A 99 -52.17 24.46 -25.42
C HIS A 99 -52.16 25.53 -24.33
N PHE A 100 -52.21 26.79 -24.74
CA PHE A 100 -52.29 27.93 -23.83
C PHE A 100 -53.75 28.29 -23.60
N HIS A 101 -54.16 28.48 -22.35
CA HIS A 101 -55.48 28.97 -21.98
C HIS A 101 -55.33 30.31 -21.26
N CYS A 102 -56.23 31.25 -21.50
CA CYS A 102 -56.22 32.54 -20.81
C CYS A 102 -56.50 32.35 -19.32
N LEU A 103 -55.58 32.71 -18.42
CA LEU A 103 -55.74 32.49 -16.98
C LEU A 103 -56.97 33.17 -16.37
N SER A 104 -57.49 34.23 -17.01
CA SER A 104 -58.63 35.00 -16.49
C SER A 104 -59.99 34.50 -16.98
N CYS A 105 -60.06 33.85 -18.14
CA CYS A 105 -61.34 33.42 -18.74
C CYS A 105 -61.32 31.99 -19.32
N ASP A 106 -60.22 31.27 -19.10
CA ASP A 106 -59.92 29.89 -19.51
C ASP A 106 -60.13 29.59 -21.00
N ARG A 107 -60.13 30.62 -21.84
CA ARG A 107 -60.33 30.47 -23.28
C ARG A 107 -59.05 29.93 -23.94
N PRO A 108 -59.12 28.89 -24.80
CA PRO A 108 -57.96 28.39 -25.52
C PRO A 108 -57.42 29.44 -26.50
N LEU A 109 -56.09 29.56 -26.54
CA LEU A 109 -55.36 30.52 -27.35
C LEU A 109 -54.58 29.78 -28.44
N ASP A 110 -54.73 30.23 -29.67
CA ASP A 110 -53.97 29.72 -30.82
C ASP A 110 -52.71 30.57 -30.98
N VAL A 111 -51.61 30.12 -30.36
CA VAL A 111 -50.36 30.87 -30.30
C VAL A 111 -49.39 30.30 -31.32
N LYS A 112 -49.16 31.01 -32.43
CA LYS A 112 -48.06 30.69 -33.35
C LYS A 112 -46.74 31.08 -32.68
N MET A 113 -46.00 30.11 -32.15
CA MET A 113 -44.64 30.34 -31.68
C MET A 113 -43.78 30.78 -32.88
N PRO A 114 -43.04 31.90 -32.79
CA PRO A 114 -42.00 32.18 -33.75
C PRO A 114 -40.93 31.09 -33.62
N SER A 115 -40.74 30.31 -34.68
CA SER A 115 -39.55 29.49 -34.83
C SER A 115 -38.36 30.46 -34.85
N GLY A 116 -37.56 30.44 -33.79
CA GLY A 116 -36.31 31.19 -33.73
C GLY A 116 -35.36 30.80 -34.89
N PRO A 117 -34.32 31.61 -35.14
CA PRO A 117 -33.39 31.42 -36.25
C PRO A 117 -32.68 30.06 -36.20
#